data_AF-A0A8S1IP85-F1
#
_entry.id   AF-A0A8S1IP85-F1
#
_cell.length_a   1.000
_cell.length_b   1.000
_cell.length_c   1.000
_cell.angle_alpha   90.00
_cell.angle_beta   90.00
_cell.angle_gamma   90.00
#
_symmetry.space_group_name_H-M   'P 1'
#
loop_
_entity.id
_entity.type
_entity.pdbx_description
1 polymer ?
#
loop_
_entity_poly.entity_id
_entity_poly.type
_entity_poly.pdbx_seq_one_letter_code
_entity_poly.pdbx_strand_id
1 'polypeptide(L)'
;MAATARALVGRARTTALSLWQRGSSVAQEQYAKTMKENAKYVVKDPEVEKVLLKQWFFTKLSKIPATAAQVEQEAAAIREAWGKRNELTVREVGVAGMFLAELIGWFCIGEIVGRGFTIVGYQV
;
A
#
# COMPACT_ATOMS: atom_id res chain seq x y z
N MET A 1 8.92 45.00 -10.92
CA MET A 1 8.34 44.02 -9.97
C MET A 1 7.75 42.79 -10.66
N ALA A 2 6.91 42.92 -11.69
CA ALA A 2 6.29 41.75 -12.36
C ALA A 2 7.25 40.88 -13.20
N ALA A 3 8.28 41.49 -13.83
CA ALA A 3 9.25 40.76 -14.67
C ALA A 3 10.21 39.87 -13.85
N THR A 4 10.66 40.35 -12.69
CA THR A 4 11.52 39.60 -11.77
C THR A 4 10.78 38.42 -11.14
N ALA A 5 9.50 38.58 -10.80
CA ALA A 5 8.65 37.49 -10.31
C ALA A 5 8.47 36.37 -11.37
N ARG A 6 8.24 36.73 -12.64
CA ARG A 6 8.13 35.74 -13.73
C ARG A 6 9.44 34.98 -13.98
N ALA A 7 10.59 35.66 -13.91
CA ALA A 7 11.89 35.01 -14.04
C ALA A 7 12.18 34.02 -12.89
N LEU A 8 11.74 34.34 -11.68
CA LEU A 8 11.90 33.48 -10.50
C LEU A 8 11.01 32.24 -10.58
N VAL A 9 9.75 32.39 -11.01
CA VAL A 9 8.85 31.26 -11.30
C VAL A 9 9.37 30.37 -12.43
N GLY A 10 9.96 30.97 -13.47
CA GLY A 10 10.60 30.23 -14.56
C GLY A 10 11.77 29.37 -14.06
N ARG A 11 12.64 29.93 -13.22
CA ARG A 11 13.75 29.20 -12.58
C ARG A 11 13.26 28.12 -11.62
N ALA A 12 12.21 28.39 -10.84
CA ALA A 12 11.61 27.40 -9.93
C ALA A 12 11.00 26.22 -10.71
N ARG A 13 10.40 26.46 -11.87
CA ARG A 13 9.88 25.40 -12.75
C ARG A 13 11.00 24.56 -13.36
N THR A 14 12.09 25.18 -13.82
CA THR A 14 13.22 24.42 -14.41
C THR A 14 13.99 23.62 -13.36
N THR A 15 14.13 24.13 -12.13
CA THR A 15 14.69 23.35 -11.02
C THR A 15 13.76 22.23 -10.59
N ALA A 16 12.45 22.47 -10.49
CA ALA A 16 11.47 21.43 -10.20
C ALA A 16 11.45 20.32 -11.28
N LEU A 17 11.50 20.68 -12.56
CA LEU A 17 11.54 19.72 -13.66
C LEU A 17 12.83 18.92 -13.69
N SER A 18 13.99 19.54 -13.42
CA SER A 18 15.26 18.81 -13.35
C SER A 18 15.35 17.89 -12.14
N LEU A 19 14.77 18.27 -11.00
CA LEU A 19 14.63 17.39 -9.83
C LEU A 19 13.66 16.24 -10.12
N TRP A 20 12.55 16.51 -10.81
CA TRP A 20 11.60 15.47 -11.23
C TRP A 20 12.22 14.50 -12.24
N GLN A 21 13.02 15.00 -13.20
CA GLN A 21 13.75 14.16 -14.16
C GLN A 21 14.79 13.27 -13.45
N ARG A 22 15.52 13.80 -12.46
CA ARG A 22 16.47 13.00 -11.66
C ARG A 22 15.76 11.99 -10.75
N GLY A 23 14.65 12.38 -10.13
CA GLY A 23 13.86 11.48 -9.30
C GLY A 23 13.22 10.35 -10.12
N SER A 24 12.71 10.67 -11.30
CA SER A 24 12.11 9.67 -12.21
C SER A 24 13.16 8.76 -12.84
N SER A 25 14.37 9.22 -13.13
CA SER A 25 15.44 8.34 -13.66
C SER A 25 15.86 7.29 -12.63
N VAL A 26 16.02 7.67 -11.35
CA VAL A 26 16.32 6.72 -10.26
C VAL A 26 15.17 5.74 -10.06
N ALA A 27 13.92 6.21 -10.11
CA ALA A 27 12.76 5.34 -10.02
C ALA A 27 12.68 4.36 -11.20
N GLN A 28 13.03 4.79 -12.42
CA GLN A 28 13.09 3.95 -13.60
C GLN A 28 14.18 2.88 -13.51
N GLU A 29 15.37 3.23 -13.02
CA GLU A 29 16.47 2.28 -12.81
C GLU A 29 16.09 1.20 -11.79
N GLN A 30 15.48 1.61 -10.67
CA GLN A 30 15.03 0.69 -9.64
C GLN A 30 13.87 -0.20 -10.13
N TYR A 31 12.94 0.37 -10.89
CA TYR A 31 11.87 -0.37 -11.54
C TYR A 31 12.43 -1.39 -12.53
N ALA A 32 13.36 -0.98 -13.39
CA ALA A 32 13.98 -1.86 -14.37
C ALA A 32 14.76 -3.01 -13.70
N LYS A 33 15.46 -2.74 -12.60
CA LYS A 33 16.12 -3.78 -11.79
C LYS A 33 15.11 -4.78 -11.24
N THR A 34 14.05 -4.28 -10.61
CA THR A 34 12.99 -5.11 -10.01
C THR A 34 12.26 -5.94 -11.06
N MET A 35 11.97 -5.37 -12.23
CA MET A 35 11.34 -6.08 -13.35
C MET A 35 12.25 -7.15 -13.96
N LYS A 36 13.57 -6.94 -13.97
CA LYS A 36 14.54 -7.97 -14.38
C LYS A 36 14.58 -9.15 -13.40
N GLU A 37 14.61 -8.87 -12.10
CA GLU A 37 14.61 -9.89 -11.05
C GLU A 37 13.29 -10.68 -11.02
N ASN A 38 12.17 -10.01 -11.28
CA ASN A 38 10.83 -10.60 -11.26
C ASN A 38 10.34 -11.05 -12.64
N ALA A 39 11.20 -11.07 -13.67
CA ALA A 39 10.81 -11.40 -15.04
C ALA A 39 10.12 -12.77 -15.17
N LYS A 40 10.42 -13.71 -14.27
CA LYS A 40 9.77 -15.02 -14.18
C LYS A 40 8.28 -15.00 -13.81
N TYR A 41 7.79 -13.90 -13.22
CA TYR A 41 6.39 -13.74 -12.82
C TYR A 41 5.60 -12.82 -13.77
N VAL A 42 6.28 -12.19 -14.72
CA VAL A 42 5.66 -11.27 -15.67
C VAL A 42 5.18 -12.07 -16.88
N VAL A 43 3.86 -12.19 -17.01
CA VAL A 43 3.22 -12.78 -18.19
C VAL A 43 3.46 -11.85 -19.38
N LYS A 44 4.05 -12.38 -20.46
CA LYS A 44 4.34 -11.62 -21.70
C LYS A 44 3.27 -11.79 -22.77
N ASP A 45 2.37 -12.76 -22.58
CA ASP A 45 1.31 -13.08 -23.54
C ASP A 45 0.08 -12.18 -23.30
N PRO A 46 -0.33 -11.37 -24.29
CA PRO A 46 -1.43 -10.42 -24.16
C PRO A 46 -2.81 -11.08 -24.00
N GLU A 47 -2.98 -12.34 -24.42
CA GLU A 47 -4.26 -13.05 -24.27
C GLU A 47 -4.41 -13.61 -22.85
N VAL A 48 -3.31 -14.04 -22.22
CA VAL A 48 -3.28 -14.49 -20.83
C VAL A 48 -3.41 -13.31 -19.87
N GLU A 49 -2.84 -12.16 -20.20
CA GLU A 49 -2.92 -10.92 -19.38
C GLU A 49 -4.38 -10.49 -19.13
N LYS A 50 -5.23 -10.52 -20.17
CA LYS A 50 -6.65 -10.15 -20.08
C LYS A 50 -7.44 -11.05 -19.13
N VAL A 51 -7.09 -12.34 -19.05
CA VAL A 51 -7.76 -13.32 -18.19
C VAL A 51 -7.17 -13.30 -16.78
N LEU A 52 -5.92 -12.85 -16.61
CA LEU A 52 -5.19 -12.92 -15.35
C LEU A 52 -5.88 -12.15 -14.21
N LEU A 53 -6.40 -10.95 -14.49
CA LEU A 53 -7.13 -10.17 -13.48
C LEU A 53 -8.40 -10.89 -13.01
N LYS A 54 -9.14 -11.46 -13.97
CA LYS A 54 -10.35 -12.24 -13.68
C LYS A 54 -10.00 -13.48 -12.87
N GLN A 55 -8.97 -14.21 -13.27
CA GLN A 55 -8.49 -15.40 -12.56
C GLN A 55 -8.01 -15.06 -11.16
N TRP A 56 -7.22 -14.00 -10.99
CA TRP A 56 -6.76 -13.54 -9.69
C TRP A 56 -7.93 -13.18 -8.79
N PHE A 57 -8.91 -12.43 -9.31
CA PHE A 57 -10.10 -12.03 -8.56
C PHE A 57 -10.90 -13.23 -8.05
N PHE A 58 -11.23 -14.18 -8.94
CA PHE A 58 -11.97 -15.39 -8.55
C PHE A 58 -11.16 -16.32 -7.64
N THR A 59 -9.85 -16.43 -7.83
CA THR A 59 -8.97 -17.19 -6.94
C THR A 59 -8.89 -16.57 -5.55
N LYS A 60 -8.95 -15.24 -5.46
CA LYS A 60 -9.00 -14.55 -4.16
C LYS A 60 -10.36 -14.72 -3.49
N LEU A 61 -11.45 -14.59 -4.24
CA LEU A 61 -12.80 -14.84 -3.72
C LEU A 61 -12.98 -16.27 -3.20
N SER A 62 -12.48 -17.28 -3.92
CA SER A 62 -12.61 -18.68 -3.50
C SER A 62 -11.83 -19.00 -2.21
N LYS A 63 -10.82 -18.19 -1.86
CA LYS A 63 -10.04 -18.36 -0.63
C LYS A 63 -10.74 -17.78 0.61
N ILE A 64 -11.68 -16.85 0.43
CA ILE A 64 -12.39 -16.19 1.53
C ILE A 64 -12.99 -17.17 2.55
N PRO A 65 -13.77 -18.19 2.16
CA PRO A 65 -14.38 -19.09 3.15
C PRO A 65 -13.34 -19.89 3.94
N ALA A 66 -12.26 -20.33 3.29
CA ALA A 66 -11.17 -21.03 3.96
C ALA A 66 -10.45 -20.12 4.96
N THR A 67 -10.19 -18.87 4.57
CA THR A 67 -9.57 -17.88 5.47
C THR A 67 -10.50 -17.47 6.61
N ALA A 68 -11.82 -17.42 6.40
CA ALA A 68 -12.77 -17.10 7.47
C ALA A 68 -12.75 -18.16 8.59
N ALA A 69 -12.67 -19.45 8.22
CA ALA A 69 -12.51 -20.52 9.20
C ALA A 69 -11.19 -20.43 9.98
N GLN A 70 -10.11 -19.99 9.33
CA GLN A 70 -8.82 -19.74 10.01
C GLN A 70 -8.91 -18.57 10.99
N VAL A 71 -9.60 -17.49 10.60
CA VAL A 71 -9.84 -16.34 11.49
C VAL A 71 -10.60 -16.73 12.75
N GLU A 72 -11.58 -17.63 12.65
CA GLU A 72 -12.29 -18.14 13.83
C GLU A 72 -11.37 -18.90 14.79
N GLN A 73 -10.45 -19.73 14.25
CA GLN A 73 -9.46 -20.46 15.04
C GLN A 73 -8.45 -19.51 15.69
N GLU A 74 -7.95 -18.52 14.95
CA GLU A 74 -7.05 -17.49 15.48
C GLU A 74 -7.73 -16.63 16.55
N ALA A 75 -9.00 -16.27 16.35
CA ALA A 75 -9.78 -15.54 17.35
C ALA A 75 -10.00 -16.35 18.62
N ALA A 76 -10.17 -17.68 18.52
CA ALA A 76 -10.24 -18.56 19.69
C ALA A 76 -8.90 -18.60 20.44
N ALA A 77 -7.77 -18.68 19.73
CA ALA A 77 -6.44 -18.64 20.32
C ALA A 77 -6.15 -17.29 21.03
N ILE A 78 -6.54 -16.17 20.42
CA ILE A 78 -6.42 -14.83 21.02
C ILE A 78 -7.28 -14.73 22.30
N ARG A 79 -8.49 -15.29 22.30
CA ARG A 79 -9.35 -15.32 23.50
C ARG A 79 -8.72 -16.11 24.64
N GLU A 80 -8.10 -17.25 24.34
CA GLU A 80 -7.39 -18.04 25.34
C GLU A 80 -6.18 -17.27 25.90
N ALA A 81 -5.38 -16.66 25.02
CA ALA A 81 -4.25 -15.82 25.42
C ALA A 81 -4.70 -14.65 26.30
N TRP A 82 -5.82 -14.00 25.97
CA TRP A 82 -6.40 -12.94 26.78
C TRP A 82 -6.83 -13.40 28.18
N GLY A 83 -7.31 -14.64 28.30
CA GLY A 83 -7.57 -15.29 29.59
C GLY A 83 -6.31 -15.45 30.45
N LYS A 84 -5.16 -15.68 29.80
CA LYS A 84 -3.83 -15.81 30.41
C LYS A 84 -3.02 -14.50 30.32
N ARG A 85 -3.68 -13.33 30.41
CA ARG A 85 -3.05 -12.00 30.29
C ARG A 85 -1.82 -11.75 31.16
N ASN A 86 -1.68 -12.47 32.28
CA ASN A 86 -0.54 -12.32 33.19
C ASN A 86 0.73 -13.04 32.70
N GLU A 87 0.61 -13.96 31.75
CA GLU A 87 1.72 -14.74 31.18
C GLU A 87 2.20 -14.18 29.83
N LEU A 88 1.51 -13.17 29.28
CA LEU A 88 1.87 -12.57 27.99
C LEU A 88 3.15 -11.76 28.07
N THR A 89 4.05 -12.03 27.13
CA THR A 89 5.31 -11.30 27.03
C THR A 89 5.06 -9.89 26.48
N VAL A 90 5.69 -8.86 27.06
CA VAL A 90 5.59 -7.46 26.59
C VAL A 90 5.90 -7.33 25.08
N ARG A 91 6.78 -8.18 24.56
CA ARG A 91 7.12 -8.26 23.13
C ARG A 91 5.92 -8.65 22.25
N GLU A 92 5.12 -9.63 22.66
CA GLU A 92 3.97 -10.11 21.88
C GLU A 92 2.87 -9.06 21.85
N VAL A 93 2.61 -8.41 23.00
CA VAL A 93 1.71 -7.27 23.10
C VAL A 93 2.19 -6.11 22.23
N GLY A 94 3.51 -5.86 22.21
CA GLY A 94 4.12 -4.84 21.36
C GLY A 94 3.92 -5.10 19.86
N VAL A 95 4.13 -6.34 19.41
CA VAL A 95 3.89 -6.73 18.01
C VAL A 95 2.41 -6.61 17.66
N ALA A 96 1.51 -7.09 18.53
CA ALA A 96 0.07 -6.96 18.32
C ALA A 96 -0.38 -5.49 18.26
N GLY A 97 0.19 -4.62 19.11
CA GLY A 97 -0.06 -3.19 19.10
C GLY A 97 0.41 -2.51 17.81
N MET A 98 1.61 -2.85 17.32
CA MET A 98 2.10 -2.32 16.04
C MET A 98 1.23 -2.78 14.86
N PHE A 99 0.82 -4.05 14.86
CA PHE A 99 -0.09 -4.58 13.84
C PHE A 99 -1.42 -3.83 13.84
N LEU A 100 -2.02 -3.58 15.01
CA LEU A 100 -3.26 -2.80 15.12
C LEU A 100 -3.08 -1.37 14.61
N ALA A 101 -1.96 -0.72 14.95
CA ALA A 101 -1.66 0.62 14.47
C ALA A 101 -1.55 0.66 12.93
N GLU A 102 -0.94 -0.36 12.32
CA GLU A 102 -0.87 -0.49 10.87
C GLU A 102 -2.27 -0.68 10.24
N LEU A 103 -3.14 -1.50 10.84
CA LEU A 103 -4.52 -1.68 10.38
C LEU A 103 -5.32 -0.38 10.40
N ILE A 104 -5.19 0.41 11.47
CA ILE A 104 -5.83 1.73 11.58
C ILE A 104 -5.27 2.68 10.52
N GLY A 105 -3.95 2.65 10.28
CA GLY A 105 -3.31 3.44 9.22
C GLY A 105 -3.88 3.12 7.84
N TRP A 106 -4.01 1.83 7.49
CA TRP A 106 -4.62 1.41 6.23
C TRP A 106 -6.10 1.77 6.11
N PHE A 107 -6.85 1.69 7.21
CA PHE A 107 -8.24 2.14 7.26
C PHE A 107 -8.37 3.64 6.94
N CYS A 108 -7.56 4.49 7.58
CA CYS A 108 -7.54 5.93 7.32
C CYS A 108 -7.15 6.26 5.87
N ILE A 109 -6.18 5.53 5.29
CA ILE A 109 -5.81 5.68 3.89
C ILE A 109 -6.99 5.34 2.98
N GLY A 110 -7.72 4.25 3.27
CA GLY A 110 -8.94 3.87 2.56
C GLY A 110 -10.01 4.96 2.61
N GLU A 111 -10.18 5.61 3.77
CA GLU A 111 -11.10 6.73 3.93
C GLU A 111 -10.71 7.93 3.06
N ILE A 112 -9.42 8.29 3.01
CA ILE A 112 -8.91 9.38 2.16
C ILE A 112 -9.21 9.09 0.68
N VAL A 113 -8.98 7.85 0.24
CA VAL A 113 -9.28 7.44 -1.15
C VAL A 113 -10.79 7.50 -1.41
N GLY A 114 -11.62 7.02 -0.47
CA GLY A 114 -13.08 7.07 -0.58
C GLY A 114 -13.68 8.48 -0.60
N ARG A 115 -12.96 9.46 -0.01
CA ARG A 115 -13.32 10.89 0.00
C ARG A 115 -12.74 11.68 -1.18
N GLY A 116 -12.27 10.99 -2.21
CA GLY A 116 -11.71 11.63 -3.42
C GLY A 116 -10.32 12.25 -3.20
N PHE A 117 -9.49 11.64 -2.36
CA PHE A 117 -8.15 12.11 -1.97
C PHE A 117 -8.13 13.40 -1.15
N THR A 118 -9.25 13.72 -0.48
CA THR A 118 -9.30 14.84 0.45
C THR A 118 -8.59 14.46 1.76
N ILE A 119 -7.47 15.11 2.03
CA ILE A 119 -6.63 14.84 3.22
C ILE A 119 -7.28 15.40 4.51
N VAL A 120 -8.11 16.45 4.39
CA VAL A 120 -8.77 17.11 5.53
C VAL A 120 -10.22 17.44 5.20
N GLY A 121 -11.14 16.94 6.02
CA GLY A 121 -12.55 17.34 5.94
C GLY A 121 -13.30 16.76 4.74
N TYR A 122 -14.64 16.74 4.82
CA TYR A 122 -15.46 16.40 3.67
C TYR A 122 -15.63 17.70 2.88
N GLN A 123 -15.46 17.65 1.55
CA GLN A 123 -15.91 18.75 0.71
C GLN A 123 -17.44 18.68 0.68
N VAL A 124 -18.06 19.40 1.62
CA VAL A 124 -19.50 19.71 1.63
C VAL A 124 -19.77 20.96 0.81
#